data_AF-X1EK06-F1
#
_entry.id   AF-X1EK06-F1
#
_cell.length_a   1.000
_cell.length_b   1.000
_cell.length_c   1.000
_cell.angle_alpha   90.00
_cell.angle_beta   90.00
_cell.angle_gamma   90.00
#
_symmetry.space_group_name_H-M   'P 1'
#
loop_
_entity.id
_entity.type
_entity.pdbx_description
1 polymer ?
#
loop_
_entity_poly.entity_id
_entity_poly.type
_entity_poly.pdbx_seq_one_letter_code
_entity_poly.pdbx_strand_id
1 'polypeptide(L)'
;MAAIIDPEETLIDRYLGLAAQEGVRIHYVLDTHTHADHFSGTIELARELGVPVIMHRDSPAPFVDMRVDDGEKINLGKLSLNIMHTPGHTADSICVHVEDRVFTGDTLLIGGCGRSDLPTGDPNQLYDSLFNKLLLLDPATRVYPAHI
;
A
#
# COMPACT_ATOMS: atom_id res chain seq x y z
N MET A 1 -7.82 -12.85 -10.52
CA MET A 1 -7.57 -12.56 -9.09
C MET A 1 -7.07 -11.14 -9.01
N ALA A 2 -7.49 -10.38 -8.01
CA ALA A 2 -7.15 -8.97 -7.85
C ALA A 2 -6.83 -8.66 -6.38
N ALA A 3 -6.13 -7.55 -6.17
CA ALA A 3 -5.98 -6.92 -4.88
C ALA A 3 -6.31 -5.43 -5.04
N ILE A 4 -6.79 -4.81 -3.97
CA ILE A 4 -7.01 -3.36 -3.92
C ILE A 4 -6.02 -2.76 -2.93
N ILE A 5 -5.35 -1.69 -3.32
CA ILE A 5 -4.38 -0.94 -2.50
C ILE A 5 -4.99 0.43 -2.23
N ASP A 6 -4.96 0.87 -0.97
CA ASP A 6 -5.46 2.15 -0.47
C ASP A 6 -6.92 2.47 -0.91
N PRO A 7 -7.89 1.56 -0.69
CA PRO A 7 -9.28 1.84 -1.03
C PRO A 7 -9.86 2.95 -0.14
N GLU A 8 -10.41 4.01 -0.75
CA GLU A 8 -11.26 4.96 -0.02
C GLU A 8 -12.65 4.36 0.30
N GLU A 9 -13.13 4.52 1.55
CA GLU A 9 -14.43 4.00 2.03
C GLU A 9 -15.63 4.43 1.16
N THR A 10 -15.64 5.67 0.65
CA THR A 10 -16.79 6.18 -0.13
C THR A 10 -16.90 5.59 -1.54
N LEU A 11 -15.88 4.85 -2.00
CA LEU A 11 -15.76 4.34 -3.37
C LEU A 11 -15.90 2.80 -3.46
N ILE A 12 -16.35 2.14 -2.38
CA ILE A 12 -16.48 0.68 -2.32
C ILE A 12 -17.31 0.10 -3.47
N ASP A 13 -18.51 0.62 -3.68
CA ASP A 13 -19.39 0.19 -4.78
C ASP A 13 -18.71 0.29 -6.15
N ARG A 14 -17.86 1.31 -6.34
CA ARG A 14 -17.10 1.50 -7.58
C ARG A 14 -16.05 0.41 -7.74
N TYR A 15 -15.31 0.07 -6.68
CA TYR A 15 -14.32 -1.00 -6.73
C TYR A 15 -14.95 -2.36 -7.02
N LEU A 16 -16.06 -2.68 -6.37
CA LEU A 16 -16.82 -3.91 -6.59
C LEU A 16 -17.38 -3.98 -8.01
N GLY A 17 -17.94 -2.87 -8.51
CA GLY A 17 -18.43 -2.77 -9.88
C GLY A 17 -17.34 -2.99 -10.92
N LEU A 18 -16.16 -2.41 -10.72
CA LEU A 18 -15.00 -2.62 -11.60
C LEU A 18 -14.50 -4.07 -11.56
N ALA A 19 -14.40 -4.67 -10.37
CA ALA A 19 -14.00 -6.07 -10.24
C ALA A 19 -14.97 -7.02 -10.95
N ALA A 20 -16.27 -6.77 -10.84
CA ALA A 20 -17.32 -7.51 -11.55
C ALA A 20 -17.23 -7.33 -13.07
N GLN A 21 -17.04 -6.10 -13.54
CA GLN A 21 -16.88 -5.79 -14.97
C GLN A 21 -15.67 -6.50 -15.59
N GLU A 22 -14.55 -6.54 -14.87
CA GLU A 22 -13.31 -7.19 -15.32
C GLU A 22 -13.32 -8.71 -15.08
N GLY A 23 -14.38 -9.26 -14.47
CA GLY A 23 -14.50 -10.69 -14.17
C GLY A 23 -13.44 -11.19 -13.19
N VAL A 24 -12.93 -10.33 -12.31
CA VAL A 24 -11.89 -10.67 -11.33
C VAL A 24 -12.48 -10.78 -9.92
N ARG A 25 -11.96 -11.74 -9.16
CA ARG A 25 -12.21 -11.84 -7.72
C ARG A 25 -11.12 -11.11 -6.95
N ILE A 26 -11.51 -10.21 -6.06
CA ILE A 26 -10.63 -9.58 -5.09
C ILE A 26 -10.25 -10.61 -4.02
N HIS A 27 -8.97 -10.76 -3.74
CA HIS A 27 -8.41 -11.73 -2.78
C HIS A 27 -7.67 -11.06 -1.62
N TYR A 28 -7.24 -9.81 -1.79
CA TYR A 28 -6.54 -9.04 -0.77
C TYR A 28 -6.99 -7.58 -0.85
N VAL A 29 -7.05 -6.95 0.32
CA VAL A 29 -7.14 -5.50 0.43
C VAL A 29 -5.99 -5.03 1.31
N LEU A 30 -5.29 -3.99 0.89
CA LEU A 30 -4.06 -3.54 1.52
C LEU A 30 -4.11 -2.03 1.70
N ASP A 31 -3.58 -1.55 2.82
CA ASP A 31 -3.22 -0.15 2.99
C ASP A 31 -1.68 -0.05 3.01
N THR A 32 -1.14 0.91 2.25
CA THR A 32 0.30 1.20 2.21
C THR A 32 0.79 1.82 3.51
N HIS A 33 -0.08 2.52 4.23
CA HIS A 33 0.21 3.13 5.52
C HIS A 33 -1.10 3.45 6.25
N THR A 34 -1.00 3.82 7.52
CA THR A 34 -2.15 4.38 8.23
C THR A 34 -2.44 5.79 7.72
N HIS A 35 -3.46 5.92 6.87
CA HIS A 35 -3.90 7.18 6.25
C HIS A 35 -4.41 8.19 7.28
N ALA A 36 -4.14 9.48 7.05
CA ALA A 36 -4.57 10.58 7.92
C ALA A 36 -5.60 11.51 7.25
N ASP A 37 -5.78 11.35 5.94
CA ASP A 37 -6.54 12.21 5.04
C ASP A 37 -7.89 11.61 4.64
N HIS A 38 -8.05 10.28 4.73
CA HIS A 38 -9.31 9.59 4.44
C HIS A 38 -9.54 8.37 5.34
N PHE A 39 -10.78 7.88 5.37
CA PHE A 39 -11.11 6.59 5.97
C PHE A 39 -10.89 5.49 4.94
N SER A 40 -10.05 4.52 5.28
CA SER A 40 -9.83 3.36 4.42
C SER A 40 -11.05 2.44 4.41
N GLY A 41 -11.42 2.01 3.20
CA GLY A 41 -12.44 1.01 2.92
C GLY A 41 -11.96 -0.43 3.10
N THR A 42 -10.72 -0.67 3.55
CA THR A 42 -10.17 -2.04 3.69
C THR A 42 -11.02 -2.89 4.63
N ILE A 43 -11.48 -2.34 5.76
CA ILE A 43 -12.29 -3.07 6.75
C ILE A 43 -13.62 -3.52 6.13
N GLU A 44 -14.31 -2.62 5.44
CA GLU A 44 -15.63 -2.89 4.89
C GLU A 44 -15.53 -3.88 3.71
N LEU A 45 -14.58 -3.67 2.79
CA LEU A 45 -14.31 -4.61 1.70
C LEU A 45 -13.91 -6.00 2.22
N ALA A 46 -13.02 -6.07 3.20
CA ALA A 46 -12.59 -7.32 3.80
C ALA A 46 -13.78 -8.10 4.40
N ARG A 47 -14.65 -7.39 5.12
CA ARG A 47 -15.86 -7.97 5.71
C ARG A 47 -16.84 -8.46 4.65
N GLU A 48 -17.13 -7.66 3.62
CA GLU A 48 -18.08 -8.01 2.58
C GLU A 48 -17.60 -9.20 1.73
N LEU A 49 -16.30 -9.24 1.42
CA LEU A 49 -15.72 -10.21 0.50
C LEU A 49 -15.13 -11.45 1.20
N GLY A 50 -14.97 -11.40 2.53
CA GLY A 50 -14.31 -12.44 3.31
C GLY A 50 -12.84 -12.62 2.93
N VAL A 51 -12.12 -11.51 2.76
CA VAL A 51 -10.70 -11.46 2.36
C VAL A 51 -9.86 -10.74 3.42
N PRO A 52 -8.57 -11.07 3.57
CA PRO A 52 -7.77 -10.48 4.64
C PRO A 52 -7.35 -9.04 4.34
N VAL A 53 -7.29 -8.22 5.39
CA VAL A 53 -6.64 -6.91 5.39
C VAL A 53 -5.14 -7.06 5.61
N ILE A 54 -4.35 -6.40 4.77
CA ILE A 54 -2.88 -6.44 4.84
C ILE A 54 -2.32 -5.05 5.14
N MET A 55 -1.45 -4.95 6.13
CA MET A 55 -0.66 -3.75 6.45
C MET A 55 0.70 -4.14 7.02
N HIS A 56 1.63 -3.19 7.08
CA HIS A 56 2.90 -3.40 7.77
C HIS A 56 2.69 -3.78 9.24
N ARG A 57 3.62 -4.57 9.80
CA ARG A 57 3.53 -4.99 11.21
C ARG A 57 3.47 -3.87 12.23
N ASP A 58 4.03 -2.70 11.91
CA ASP A 58 4.02 -1.53 12.79
C ASP A 58 2.71 -0.74 12.72
N SER A 59 1.76 -1.12 11.86
CA SER A 59 0.46 -0.47 11.81
C SER A 59 -0.29 -0.63 13.14
N PRO A 60 -0.80 0.46 13.74
CA PRO A 60 -1.55 0.39 14.98
C PRO A 60 -2.96 -0.21 14.81
N ALA A 61 -3.40 -0.45 13.56
CA ALA A 61 -4.74 -0.93 13.26
C ALA A 61 -5.00 -2.34 13.85
N PRO A 62 -5.99 -2.52 14.74
CA PRO A 62 -6.24 -3.80 15.40
C PRO A 62 -6.94 -4.83 14.50
N PHE A 63 -7.41 -4.41 13.32
CA PHE A 63 -8.19 -5.22 12.38
C PHE A 63 -7.36 -5.83 11.25
N VAL A 64 -6.03 -5.68 11.29
CA VAL A 64 -5.13 -6.24 10.27
C VAL A 64 -5.03 -7.75 10.45
N ASP A 65 -5.46 -8.51 9.43
CA ASP A 65 -5.40 -9.97 9.43
C ASP A 65 -4.00 -10.48 9.09
N MET A 66 -3.31 -9.81 8.17
CA MET A 66 -1.97 -10.16 7.70
C MET A 66 -1.01 -8.99 7.91
N ARG A 67 -0.09 -9.16 8.86
CA ARG A 67 1.01 -8.23 9.10
C ARG A 67 2.22 -8.66 8.29
N VAL A 68 2.78 -7.72 7.53
CA VAL A 68 3.93 -7.96 6.65
C VAL A 68 5.17 -7.20 7.09
N ASP A 69 6.32 -7.70 6.65
CA ASP A 69 7.65 -7.14 6.86
C ASP A 69 8.37 -6.78 5.56
N ASP A 70 9.48 -6.07 5.69
CA ASP A 70 10.41 -5.79 4.60
C ASP A 70 10.87 -7.08 3.91
N GLY A 71 10.78 -7.11 2.58
CA GLY A 71 11.23 -8.23 1.75
C GLY A 71 10.23 -9.39 1.65
N GLU A 72 9.10 -9.33 2.34
CA GLU A 72 8.05 -10.36 2.21
C GLU A 72 7.40 -10.36 0.83
N LYS A 73 6.84 -11.52 0.46
CA LYS A 73 6.16 -11.72 -0.83
C LYS A 73 4.78 -12.28 -0.62
N ILE A 74 3.79 -11.59 -1.18
CA ILE A 74 2.39 -12.03 -1.18
C ILE A 74 2.03 -12.47 -2.60
N ASN A 75 1.61 -13.73 -2.74
CA ASN A 75 1.26 -14.29 -4.04
C ASN A 75 -0.20 -13.96 -4.39
N LEU A 76 -0.42 -13.38 -5.57
CA LEU A 76 -1.74 -13.12 -6.14
C LEU A 76 -1.83 -13.77 -7.53
N GLY A 77 -2.24 -15.04 -7.55
CA GLY A 77 -2.23 -15.82 -8.79
C GLY A 77 -0.80 -15.96 -9.34
N LYS A 78 -0.53 -15.33 -10.49
CA LYS A 78 0.81 -15.29 -11.10
C LYS A 78 1.64 -14.07 -10.68
N LEU A 79 1.01 -13.09 -10.04
CA LEU A 79 1.66 -11.87 -9.56
C LEU A 79 2.31 -12.14 -8.20
N SER A 80 3.45 -11.51 -7.96
CA SER A 80 4.12 -11.47 -6.66
C SER A 80 4.17 -10.02 -6.19
N LEU A 81 3.46 -9.72 -5.11
CA LEU A 81 3.52 -8.43 -4.43
C LEU A 81 4.71 -8.46 -3.49
N ASN A 82 5.80 -7.79 -3.86
CA ASN A 82 6.99 -7.70 -3.03
C ASN A 82 6.87 -6.49 -2.12
N ILE A 83 6.85 -6.73 -0.80
CA ILE A 83 6.71 -5.70 0.21
C ILE A 83 8.06 -5.07 0.49
N MET A 84 8.10 -3.74 0.46
CA MET A 84 9.26 -2.94 0.84
C MET A 84 8.83 -2.05 1.99
N HIS A 85 9.43 -2.22 3.17
CA HIS A 85 9.21 -1.31 4.29
C HIS A 85 9.90 0.01 4.01
N THR A 86 9.13 1.08 3.92
CA THR A 86 9.62 2.40 3.54
C THR A 86 9.13 3.46 4.53
N PRO A 87 9.54 3.37 5.80
CA PRO A 87 9.09 4.28 6.84
C PRO A 87 9.58 5.70 6.57
N GLY A 88 8.88 6.67 7.16
CA GLY A 88 9.30 8.07 7.17
C GLY A 88 8.13 9.04 7.03
N HIS A 89 7.18 8.76 6.14
CA HIS A 89 5.89 9.42 6.16
C HIS A 89 5.11 8.99 7.41
N THR A 90 4.97 7.67 7.60
CA THR A 90 4.57 7.02 8.85
C THR A 90 5.56 5.90 9.17
N ALA A 91 5.55 5.36 10.40
CA ALA A 91 6.39 4.21 10.75
C ALA A 91 5.93 2.91 10.06
N ASP A 92 4.65 2.80 9.69
CA ASP A 92 4.06 1.63 9.04
C ASP A 92 4.02 1.72 7.51
N SER A 93 4.63 2.75 6.92
CA SER A 93 4.65 2.95 5.48
C SER A 93 5.38 1.82 4.74
N ILE A 94 4.72 1.26 3.74
CA ILE A 94 5.27 0.27 2.80
C ILE A 94 5.06 0.71 1.36
N CYS A 95 5.98 0.29 0.50
CA CYS A 95 5.79 0.26 -0.94
C CYS A 95 5.53 -1.18 -1.40
N VAL A 96 4.70 -1.33 -2.43
CA VAL A 96 4.37 -2.65 -3.02
C VAL A 96 4.92 -2.72 -4.43
N HIS A 97 5.98 -3.49 -4.64
CA HIS A 97 6.61 -3.67 -5.95
C HIS A 97 6.06 -4.91 -6.66
N VAL A 98 5.48 -4.71 -7.84
CA VAL A 98 4.84 -5.76 -8.67
C VAL A 98 5.34 -5.63 -10.10
N GLU A 99 6.06 -6.63 -10.59
CA GLU A 99 6.59 -6.65 -11.96
C GLU A 99 7.38 -5.39 -12.34
N ASP A 100 6.81 -4.51 -13.19
CA ASP A 100 7.42 -3.30 -13.75
C ASP A 100 7.01 -2.02 -13.02
N ARG A 101 6.33 -2.12 -11.86
CA ARG A 101 5.78 -0.97 -11.14
C ARG A 101 5.85 -1.10 -9.64
N VAL A 102 5.85 0.06 -8.98
CA VAL A 102 5.80 0.18 -7.53
C VAL A 102 4.67 1.12 -7.12
N PHE A 103 3.87 0.68 -6.15
CA PHE A 103 2.89 1.51 -5.46
C PHE A 103 3.56 2.09 -4.21
N THR A 104 3.66 3.40 -4.12
CA THR A 104 4.60 4.06 -3.17
C THR A 104 3.94 4.68 -1.96
N GLY A 105 2.61 4.58 -1.84
CA GLY A 105 1.85 5.31 -0.83
C GLY A 105 2.24 6.79 -0.85
N ASP A 106 2.53 7.32 0.33
CA ASP A 106 3.05 8.67 0.52
C ASP A 106 4.57 8.73 0.77
N THR A 107 5.29 7.62 0.56
CA THR A 107 6.77 7.63 0.64
C THR A 107 7.36 8.46 -0.51
N LEU A 108 6.93 8.17 -1.73
CA LEU A 108 7.36 8.88 -2.95
C LEU A 108 6.13 9.36 -3.71
N LEU A 109 6.09 10.67 -4.01
CA LEU A 109 5.05 11.33 -4.81
C LEU A 109 5.65 11.82 -6.13
N ILE A 110 4.80 12.25 -7.07
CA ILE A 110 5.28 12.83 -8.33
C ILE A 110 5.88 14.21 -8.05
N GLY A 111 7.20 14.32 -8.13
CA GLY A 111 7.93 15.58 -7.88
C GLY A 111 8.11 15.91 -6.40
N GLY A 112 7.85 14.98 -5.48
CA GLY A 112 7.99 15.21 -4.05
C GLY A 112 7.90 13.93 -3.20
N CYS A 113 7.66 14.10 -1.91
CA CYS A 113 7.40 13.02 -0.95
C CYS A 113 6.33 13.47 0.04
N GLY A 114 5.74 12.52 0.76
CA GLY A 114 4.82 12.82 1.86
C GLY A 114 5.51 13.62 2.98
N ARG A 115 4.68 14.26 3.80
CA ARG A 115 5.13 14.97 5.00
C ARG A 115 5.66 13.99 6.05
N SER A 116 6.54 14.43 6.94
CA SER A 116 7.14 13.57 7.98
C SER A 116 7.11 14.21 9.38
N ASP A 117 6.16 15.11 9.62
CA ASP A 117 6.04 15.93 10.83
C ASP A 117 4.86 15.50 11.74
N LEU A 118 4.04 14.55 11.28
CA LEU A 118 2.97 13.93 12.08
C LEU A 118 3.53 12.81 12.96
N PRO A 119 2.75 12.32 13.95
CA PRO A 119 3.19 11.21 14.81
C PRO A 119 3.69 10.02 14.00
N THR A 120 4.83 9.45 14.41
CA THR A 120 5.58 8.38 13.74
C THR A 120 6.32 8.78 12.45
N GLY A 121 6.14 10.00 11.95
CA GLY A 121 6.92 10.54 10.84
C GLY A 121 8.38 10.81 11.23
N ASP A 122 9.30 10.56 10.31
CA ASP A 122 10.74 10.77 10.49
C ASP A 122 11.41 11.11 9.14
N PRO A 123 11.92 12.34 8.97
CA PRO A 123 12.54 12.76 7.71
C PRO A 123 13.83 11.99 7.37
N ASN A 124 14.58 11.48 8.37
CA ASN A 124 15.78 10.70 8.10
C ASN A 124 15.42 9.32 7.57
N GLN A 125 14.42 8.67 8.16
CA GLN A 125 13.89 7.41 7.65
C GLN A 125 13.28 7.58 6.26
N LEU A 126 12.57 8.69 6.02
CA LEU A 126 12.02 8.98 4.69
C LEU A 126 13.14 9.12 3.66
N TYR A 127 14.21 9.83 4.00
CA TYR A 127 15.39 9.93 3.16
C TYR A 127 16.01 8.55 2.86
N ASP A 128 16.20 7.72 3.88
CA ASP A 128 16.75 6.38 3.68
C ASP A 128 15.84 5.50 2.81
N SER A 129 14.52 5.55 3.02
CA SER A 129 13.51 4.86 2.21
C SER A 129 13.56 5.29 0.74
N LEU A 130 13.73 6.58 0.49
CA LEU A 130 13.84 7.13 -0.87
C LEU A 130 15.16 6.71 -1.52
N PHE A 131 16.29 7.04 -0.89
CA PHE A 131 17.62 6.99 -1.52
C PHE A 131 18.31 5.63 -1.41
N ASN A 132 18.05 4.88 -0.35
CA ASN A 132 18.69 3.59 -0.09
C ASN A 132 17.77 2.40 -0.36
N LYS A 133 16.50 2.62 -0.74
CA LYS A 133 15.59 1.57 -1.20
C LYS A 133 14.97 1.86 -2.56
N LEU A 134 14.10 2.87 -2.66
CA LEU A 134 13.32 3.09 -3.90
C LEU A 134 14.18 3.49 -5.09
N LEU A 135 15.18 4.36 -4.89
CA LEU A 135 16.12 4.79 -5.94
C LEU A 135 17.04 3.67 -6.44
N LEU A 136 17.07 2.52 -5.77
CA LEU A 136 17.84 1.34 -6.19
C LEU A 136 17.02 0.39 -7.09
N LEU A 137 15.71 0.65 -7.27
CA LEU A 137 14.89 -0.08 -8.23
C LEU A 137 15.34 0.21 -9.67
N ASP A 138 14.89 -0.62 -10.61
CA ASP A 138 15.15 -0.39 -12.03
C ASP A 138 14.64 1.01 -12.43
N PRO A 139 15.44 1.84 -13.13
CA PRO A 139 14.99 3.16 -13.60
C PRO A 139 13.75 3.11 -14.52
N ALA A 140 13.45 1.97 -15.12
CA ALA A 140 12.24 1.74 -15.91
C ALA A 140 11.00 1.45 -15.05
N THR A 141 11.16 1.20 -13.73
CA THR A 141 10.05 0.92 -12.82
C THR A 141 9.09 2.11 -12.76
N ARG A 142 7.82 1.85 -13.02
CA ARG A 142 6.75 2.86 -12.99
C ARG A 142 6.32 3.14 -11.56
N VAL A 143 6.16 4.40 -11.20
CA VAL A 143 5.76 4.83 -9.85
C VAL A 143 4.29 5.20 -9.83
N TYR A 144 3.56 4.67 -8.84
CA TYR A 144 2.16 4.93 -8.58
C TYR A 144 1.97 5.37 -7.12
N PRO A 145 1.94 6.68 -6.84
CA PRO A 145 1.72 7.19 -5.48
C PRO A 145 0.25 7.05 -5.04
N ALA A 146 -0.02 7.19 -3.75
CA ALA A 146 -1.38 7.30 -3.22
C ALA A 146 -2.01 8.67 -3.54
N HIS A 147 -1.20 9.73 -3.56
CA HIS A 147 -1.61 11.11 -3.83
C HIS A 147 -0.83 11.77 -4.96
N ILE A 148 -1.35 12.88 -5.51
CA ILE A 148 -0.73 13.68 -6.58
C ILE A 148 -0.45 15.10 -6.08
#